data_AF-A0A422QW02-F1
#
_entry.id   AF-A0A422QW02-F1
#
_cell.length_a   1.000
_cell.length_b   1.000
_cell.length_c   1.000
_cell.angle_alpha   90.00
_cell.angle_beta   90.00
_cell.angle_gamma   90.00
#
_symmetry.space_group_name_H-M   'P 1'
#
loop_
_entity.id
_entity.type
_entity.pdbx_description
1 polymer ?
#
loop_
_entity_poly.entity_id
_entity_poly.type
_entity_poly.pdbx_seq_one_letter_code
_entity_poly.pdbx_strand_id
1 'polypeptide(L)'
;MEHSIMMTLFAILVGIVAGPLLALATRSPAQRRGFAKREEKFRQGIGRDPNRALFGPHKPFWWNALFWGVIFAAIFAAIGQMGPT
;
A
#
# COMPACT_ATOMS: atom_id res chain seq x y z
N MET A 1 -19.61 -8.58 21.26
CA MET A 1 -19.95 -8.06 19.92
C MET A 1 -19.44 -6.64 19.70
N GLU A 2 -19.71 -5.71 20.61
CA GLU A 2 -19.33 -4.29 20.45
C GLU A 2 -17.82 -4.06 20.25
N HIS A 3 -16.97 -4.77 21.00
CA HIS A 3 -15.51 -4.67 20.85
C HIS A 3 -15.01 -5.09 19.45
N SER A 4 -15.57 -6.15 18.88
CA SER A 4 -15.20 -6.65 17.54
C SER A 4 -15.64 -5.67 16.44
N ILE A 5 -16.81 -5.07 16.58
CA ILE A 5 -17.31 -4.04 15.66
C ILE A 5 -16.41 -2.79 15.74
N MET A 6 -16.06 -2.33 16.94
CA MET A 6 -15.16 -1.19 17.15
C MET A 6 -13.78 -1.42 16.52
N MET A 7 -13.19 -2.61 16.70
CA MET A 7 -11.89 -2.94 16.08
C MET A 7 -11.95 -2.98 14.56
N THR A 8 -13.07 -3.45 14.00
CA THR A 8 -13.29 -3.46 12.54
C THR A 8 -13.42 -2.04 12.00
N LEU A 9 -14.18 -1.17 12.68
CA LEU A 9 -14.31 0.24 12.30
C LEU A 9 -12.99 0.99 12.42
N PHE A 10 -12.21 0.72 13.47
CA PHE A 10 -10.87 1.27 13.63
C PHE A 10 -9.94 0.84 12.49
N ALA A 11 -9.93 -0.44 12.13
CA ALA A 11 -9.14 -0.94 11.01
C ALA A 11 -9.51 -0.27 9.68
N ILE A 12 -10.80 -0.05 9.43
CA ILE A 12 -11.28 0.69 8.25
C ILE A 12 -10.76 2.13 8.27
N LEU A 13 -10.87 2.83 9.41
CA LEU A 13 -10.39 4.21 9.55
C LEU A 13 -8.88 4.30 9.30
N VAL A 14 -8.09 3.38 9.87
CA VAL A 14 -6.65 3.31 9.62
C VAL A 14 -6.37 3.11 8.13
N GLY A 15 -7.08 2.22 7.46
CA GLY A 15 -6.96 2.02 6.01
C GLY A 15 -7.26 3.29 5.20
N ILE A 16 -8.34 4.01 5.55
CA ILE A 16 -8.76 5.25 4.89
C ILE A 16 -7.70 6.35 5.03
N VAL A 17 -6.98 6.42 6.16
CA VAL A 17 -5.92 7.41 6.37
C VAL A 17 -4.58 6.96 5.78
N ALA A 18 -4.17 5.72 6.05
CA ALA A 18 -2.88 5.17 5.62
C ALA A 18 -2.78 5.05 4.09
N GLY A 19 -3.87 4.67 3.41
CA GLY A 19 -3.91 4.52 1.96
C GLY A 19 -3.45 5.78 1.22
N PRO A 20 -4.14 6.93 1.37
CA PRO A 20 -3.75 8.21 0.78
C PRO A 20 -2.33 8.65 1.18
N LEU A 21 -1.93 8.49 2.45
CA LEU A 21 -0.59 8.87 2.92
C LEU A 21 0.50 8.08 2.18
N LEU A 22 0.35 6.76 2.06
CA LEU A 22 1.31 5.94 1.33
C LEU A 22 1.24 6.16 -0.18
N ALA A 23 0.06 6.40 -0.74
CA ALA A 23 -0.07 6.80 -2.13
C ALA A 23 0.68 8.10 -2.44
N LEU A 24 0.67 9.08 -1.53
CA LEU A 24 1.50 10.28 -1.65
C LEU A 24 2.99 9.93 -1.57
N ALA A 25 3.39 9.09 -0.62
CA ALA A 25 4.79 8.65 -0.49
C ALA A 25 5.32 7.97 -1.76
N THR A 26 4.49 7.16 -2.44
CA THR A 26 4.86 6.53 -3.72
C THR A 26 5.11 7.52 -4.86
N ARG A 27 4.61 8.76 -4.77
CA ARG A 27 4.82 9.80 -5.80
C ARG A 27 6.11 10.60 -5.58
N SER A 28 6.83 10.37 -4.48
CA SER A 28 8.06 11.10 -4.14
C SER A 28 9.14 10.98 -5.24
N PRO A 29 10.03 12.00 -5.36
CA PRO A 29 11.13 11.96 -6.32
C PRO A 29 12.05 10.74 -6.14
N ALA A 30 12.27 10.30 -4.89
CA ALA A 30 13.08 9.13 -4.58
C ALA A 30 12.47 7.84 -5.16
N GLN A 31 11.16 7.64 -5.00
CA GLN A 31 10.46 6.47 -5.54
C GLN A 31 10.47 6.45 -7.06
N ARG A 32 10.27 7.61 -7.70
CA ARG A 32 10.36 7.76 -9.17
C ARG A 32 11.75 7.41 -9.69
N ARG A 33 12.81 7.91 -9.05
CA ARG A 33 14.20 7.59 -9.40
C ARG A 33 14.49 6.10 -9.22
N GLY A 34 14.00 5.50 -8.15
CA GLY A 34 14.12 4.07 -7.91
C GLY A 34 13.42 3.23 -9.00
N PHE A 35 12.22 3.65 -9.42
CA PHE A 35 11.50 3.01 -10.51
C PHE A 35 12.26 3.12 -11.85
N ALA A 36 12.72 4.32 -12.22
CA ALA A 36 13.47 4.53 -13.45
C ALA A 36 14.74 3.65 -13.51
N LYS A 37 15.46 3.51 -12.39
CA LYS A 37 16.62 2.60 -12.31
C LYS A 37 16.24 1.13 -12.52
N ARG A 38 15.09 0.68 -12.00
CA ARG A 38 14.61 -0.70 -12.23
C ARG A 38 14.19 -0.89 -13.68
N GLU A 39 13.57 0.11 -14.28
CA GLU A 39 13.16 0.08 -15.68
C GLU A 39 14.37 0.06 -16.63
N GLU A 40 15.40 0.83 -16.33
CA GLU A 40 16.68 0.77 -17.06
C GLU A 40 17.33 -0.62 -16.95
N LYS A 41 17.42 -1.19 -15.75
CA LYS A 41 17.92 -2.57 -15.56
C LYS A 41 17.09 -3.58 -16.35
N PHE A 42 15.76 -3.47 -16.32
CA PHE A 42 14.89 -4.36 -17.07
C PHE A 42 15.12 -4.25 -18.59
N ARG A 43 15.30 -3.02 -19.12
CA ARG A 43 15.65 -2.79 -20.53
C ARG A 43 16.99 -3.40 -20.93
N GLN A 44 17.92 -3.54 -19.98
CA GLN A 44 19.20 -4.23 -20.16
C GLN A 44 19.08 -5.77 -20.04
N GLY A 45 17.87 -6.31 -19.87
CA GLY A 45 17.63 -7.74 -19.69
C GLY A 45 17.81 -8.24 -18.25
N ILE A 46 17.94 -7.34 -17.28
CA ILE A 46 18.22 -7.68 -15.88
C ILE A 46 16.97 -7.49 -15.02
N GLY A 47 16.52 -8.58 -14.39
CA GLY A 47 15.45 -8.55 -13.40
C GLY A 47 14.04 -8.59 -14.00
N ARG A 48 13.03 -8.33 -13.16
CA ARG A 48 11.61 -8.40 -13.53
C ARG A 48 11.10 -7.03 -13.98
N ASP A 49 10.14 -7.03 -14.91
CA ASP A 49 9.47 -5.82 -15.38
C ASP A 49 8.83 -5.04 -14.21
N PRO A 50 9.31 -3.83 -13.89
CA PRO A 50 8.76 -3.03 -12.81
C PRO A 50 7.34 -2.54 -13.09
N ASN A 51 6.90 -2.47 -14.36
CA ASN A 51 5.54 -2.07 -14.71
C ASN A 51 4.48 -3.09 -14.28
N ARG A 52 4.88 -4.36 -14.16
CA ARG A 52 4.01 -5.45 -13.66
C ARG A 52 3.79 -5.41 -12.16
N ALA A 53 4.49 -4.55 -11.42
CA ALA A 53 4.25 -4.39 -9.99
C ALA A 53 2.83 -3.86 -9.73
N LEU A 54 2.20 -4.41 -8.68
CA LEU A 54 0.82 -4.07 -8.29
C LEU A 54 0.68 -2.63 -7.77
N PHE A 55 1.74 -2.06 -7.20
CA PHE A 55 1.78 -0.70 -6.68
C PHE A 55 3.08 -0.02 -7.11
N GLY A 56 3.10 1.31 -7.10
CA GLY A 56 4.31 2.07 -7.39
C GLY A 56 4.04 3.41 -8.07
N PRO A 57 5.09 4.20 -8.36
CA PRO A 57 4.97 5.54 -8.95
C PRO A 57 4.37 5.53 -10.37
N HIS A 58 4.39 4.39 -11.06
CA HIS A 58 3.80 4.18 -12.39
C HIS A 58 2.29 3.94 -12.34
N LYS A 59 1.72 3.64 -11.17
CA LYS A 59 0.28 3.48 -10.98
C LYS A 59 -0.36 4.82 -10.61
N PRO A 60 -1.62 5.05 -11.02
CA PRO A 60 -2.34 6.26 -10.66
C PRO A 60 -2.64 6.30 -9.15
N PHE A 61 -2.77 7.51 -8.61
CA PHE A 61 -2.85 7.76 -7.15
C PHE A 61 -3.92 6.92 -6.45
N TRP A 62 -5.15 6.95 -6.95
CA TRP A 62 -6.29 6.17 -6.44
C TRP A 62 -6.02 4.67 -6.33
N TRP A 63 -5.27 4.08 -7.26
CA TRP A 63 -4.91 2.67 -7.22
C TRP A 63 -3.94 2.37 -6.07
N ASN A 64 -2.89 3.19 -5.91
CA ASN A 64 -1.98 3.05 -4.76
C ASN A 64 -2.70 3.31 -3.44
N ALA A 65 -3.63 4.27 -3.38
CA ALA A 65 -4.37 4.60 -2.18
C ALA A 65 -5.29 3.45 -1.76
N LEU A 66 -6.03 2.87 -2.71
CA LEU A 66 -6.86 1.70 -2.48
C LEU A 66 -6.02 0.49 -2.07
N PHE A 67 -4.95 0.21 -2.79
CA PHE A 67 -4.08 -0.94 -2.52
C PHE A 67 -3.49 -0.89 -1.11
N TRP A 68 -2.89 0.24 -0.72
CA TRP A 68 -2.34 0.41 0.62
C TRP A 68 -3.42 0.47 1.70
N GLY A 69 -4.55 1.13 1.43
CA GLY A 69 -5.66 1.21 2.36
C GLY A 69 -6.24 -0.16 2.71
N VAL A 70 -6.44 -1.03 1.70
CA VAL A 70 -6.90 -2.41 1.91
C VAL A 70 -5.88 -3.24 2.68
N ILE A 71 -4.58 -3.13 2.33
CA ILE A 71 -3.52 -3.84 3.07
C ILE A 71 -3.51 -3.43 4.55
N PHE A 72 -3.53 -2.14 4.84
CA PHE A 72 -3.50 -1.67 6.23
C PHE A 72 -4.78 -2.01 6.98
N ALA A 73 -5.96 -1.87 6.36
CA ALA A 73 -7.21 -2.30 6.97
C ALA A 73 -7.18 -3.80 7.30
N ALA A 74 -6.68 -4.65 6.39
CA ALA A 74 -6.57 -6.09 6.62
C ALA A 74 -5.59 -6.42 7.76
N ILE A 75 -4.42 -5.77 7.80
CA ILE A 75 -3.43 -5.96 8.87
C ILE A 75 -4.04 -5.58 10.23
N PHE A 76 -4.68 -4.41 10.33
CA PHE A 76 -5.24 -3.95 11.60
C PHE A 76 -6.50 -4.72 12.02
N ALA A 77 -7.29 -5.20 11.06
CA ALA A 77 -8.40 -6.11 11.36
C ALA A 77 -7.89 -7.44 11.93
N ALA A 78 -6.81 -8.00 11.37
CA ALA A 78 -6.19 -9.22 11.87
C ALA A 78 -5.58 -9.03 13.26
N ILE A 79 -4.84 -7.93 13.49
CA ILE A 79 -4.28 -7.60 14.82
C ILE A 79 -5.40 -7.41 15.85
N GLY A 80 -6.48 -6.71 15.50
CA GLY A 80 -7.62 -6.48 16.39
C GLY A 80 -8.35 -7.77 16.80
N GLN A 81 -8.23 -8.84 16.03
CA GLN A 81 -8.74 -10.18 16.38
C GLN A 81 -7.78 -10.99 17.25
N MET A 82 -6.49 -10.63 17.30
CA MET A 82 -5.46 -11.31 18.08
C MET A 82 -5.15 -10.64 19.44
N GLY A 83 -5.77 -9.49 19.74
CA GLY A 83 -5.64 -8.83 21.03
C GLY A 83 -6.22 -9.69 22.17
N PRO A 84 -5.61 -9.68 23.37
CA PRO A 84 -6.08 -10.51 24.48
C PRO A 84 -7.52 -10.16 24.84
N THR A 85 -8.37 -11.19 24.89
CA THR A 85 -9.73 -11.16 25.44
C THR A 85 -9.73 -10.90 26.94
#